data_AF-A0A3P8TX66-F1
#
_entry.id   AF-A0A3P8TX66-F1
#
_cell.length_a   1.000
_cell.length_b   1.000
_cell.length_c   1.000
_cell.angle_alpha   90.00
_cell.angle_beta   90.00
_cell.angle_gamma   90.00
#
_symmetry.space_group_name_H-M   'P 1'
#
loop_
_entity.id
_entity.type
_entity.pdbx_description
1 polymer ?
#
loop_
_entity_poly.entity_id
_entity_poly.type
_entity_poly.pdbx_seq_one_letter_code
_entity_poly.pdbx_strand_id
1 'polypeptide(L)'
;MLEGYSPVTQALLGTLFTWGLTAAGAALVFVFSNRQKRILDGSLGFAAGVMLAASYWSLLAPAIDMAEDSGKYGSFAFVPVAVGFSLGAAFVYFADLAMPLLGVGTDPHTTLALPPDSKLAKEKEEGPSFQQLESDEMTIRIGRAGPLSDKAENGDVYQRRRGPYSGSSDGQERGNKQHEEVGQTSSSWRRILLLILAITIHNIPEGLAVGVGFGAIGKTSSATFESARNLAIGIGIQNFPEGLAVSLPLRGSGVSTWTAFWYGQLSGMVEPIAGLLGAIAVVLAEPLLPYALAFAAGAMVYVVVDDIIPEAQISGNGKLASWTSILGFVVMMSLDVGLG
;
A
#
# COMPACT_ATOMS: atom_id res chain seq x y z
N MET A 1 26.27 -8.24 8.97
CA MET A 1 26.81 -7.60 7.76
C MET A 1 28.34 -7.65 7.62
N LEU A 2 29.15 -7.75 8.69
CA LEU A 2 30.61 -7.86 8.57
C LEU A 2 31.11 -9.02 9.43
N GLU A 3 31.89 -9.95 8.91
CA GLU A 3 32.34 -11.12 9.68
C GLU A 3 33.10 -10.75 10.97
N GLY A 4 33.01 -11.61 12.00
CA GLY A 4 33.76 -11.47 13.25
C GLY A 4 33.10 -10.61 14.35
N TYR A 5 31.97 -9.96 14.07
CA TYR A 5 31.20 -9.20 15.08
C TYR A 5 30.12 -10.05 15.76
N SER A 6 29.70 -9.61 16.96
CA SER A 6 28.67 -10.27 17.76
C SER A 6 27.30 -10.31 17.05
N PRO A 7 26.46 -11.33 17.28
CA PRO A 7 25.13 -11.44 16.66
C PRO A 7 24.27 -10.17 16.77
N VAL A 8 24.31 -9.52 17.93
CA VAL A 8 23.58 -8.26 18.18
C VAL A 8 24.10 -7.12 17.32
N THR A 9 25.43 -7.00 17.18
CA THR A 9 26.04 -6.01 16.29
C THR A 9 25.70 -6.29 14.83
N GLN A 10 25.70 -7.57 14.42
CA GLN A 10 25.32 -7.94 13.06
C GLN A 10 23.87 -7.60 12.75
N ALA A 11 22.96 -7.89 13.68
CA ALA A 11 21.55 -7.54 13.59
C ALA A 11 21.37 -6.03 13.43
N LEU A 12 22.01 -5.24 14.30
CA LEU A 12 21.97 -3.78 14.21
C LEU A 12 22.48 -3.29 12.85
N LEU A 13 23.65 -3.78 12.39
CA LEU A 13 24.20 -3.39 11.07
C LEU A 13 23.28 -3.82 9.92
N GLY A 14 22.68 -5.01 9.98
CA GLY A 14 21.72 -5.50 9.00
C GLY A 14 20.50 -4.60 8.93
N THR A 15 19.89 -4.29 10.08
CA THR A 15 18.70 -3.44 10.13
C THR A 15 18.95 -1.96 9.87
N LEU A 16 20.15 -1.45 10.15
CA LEU A 16 20.54 -0.11 9.71
C LEU A 16 20.74 -0.06 8.20
N PHE A 17 21.20 -1.16 7.59
CA PHE A 17 21.29 -1.28 6.14
C PHE A 17 19.90 -1.28 5.50
N THR A 18 18.97 -2.10 6.00
CA THR A 18 17.59 -2.16 5.46
C THR A 18 16.87 -0.82 5.62
N TRP A 19 16.88 -0.21 6.82
CA TRP A 19 16.35 1.14 7.04
C TRP A 19 17.05 2.18 6.15
N GLY A 20 18.37 2.05 5.96
CA GLY A 20 19.14 2.93 5.10
C GLY A 20 18.66 2.90 3.65
N LEU A 21 18.21 1.74 3.16
CA LEU A 21 17.61 1.61 1.82
C LEU A 21 16.21 2.23 1.78
N THR A 22 15.39 2.09 2.83
CA THR A 22 14.12 2.84 2.99
C THR A 22 14.36 4.35 2.92
N ALA A 23 15.36 4.85 3.65
CA ALA A 23 15.74 6.25 3.64
C ALA A 23 16.25 6.71 2.27
N ALA A 24 17.04 5.89 1.58
CA ALA A 24 17.53 6.18 0.24
C ALA A 24 16.39 6.24 -0.79
N GLY A 25 15.42 5.33 -0.68
CA GLY A 25 14.19 5.34 -1.46
C GLY A 25 13.37 6.60 -1.23
N ALA A 26 13.15 6.96 0.04
CA ALA A 26 12.46 8.18 0.42
C ALA A 26 13.17 9.45 -0.08
N ALA A 27 14.51 9.45 -0.16
CA ALA A 27 15.30 10.58 -0.65
C ALA A 27 15.09 10.84 -2.15
N LEU A 28 14.55 9.88 -2.92
CA LEU A 28 14.24 10.11 -4.33
C LEU A 28 13.18 11.20 -4.55
N VAL A 29 12.41 11.57 -3.52
CA VAL A 29 11.49 12.73 -3.54
C VAL A 29 12.20 14.06 -3.80
N PHE A 30 13.52 14.15 -3.57
CA PHE A 30 14.33 15.31 -3.91
C PHE A 30 14.67 15.40 -5.40
N VAL A 31 14.74 14.25 -6.08
CA VAL A 31 15.10 14.13 -7.49
C VAL A 31 13.84 14.16 -8.36
N PHE A 32 12.84 13.36 -7.99
CA PHE A 32 11.59 13.25 -8.72
C PHE A 32 10.59 14.28 -8.23
N SER A 33 10.25 15.22 -9.12
CA SER A 33 9.24 16.24 -8.86
C SER A 33 7.90 15.81 -9.46
N ASN A 34 6.79 16.17 -8.80
CA ASN A 34 5.39 15.89 -9.19
C ASN A 34 4.98 16.42 -10.59
N ARG A 35 5.91 17.01 -11.34
CA ARG A 35 5.69 17.54 -12.69
C ARG A 35 5.59 16.47 -13.77
N GLN A 36 6.02 15.23 -13.54
CA GLN A 36 6.05 14.18 -14.56
C GLN A 36 5.25 12.95 -14.12
N LYS A 37 3.92 12.99 -14.28
CA LYS A 37 3.00 11.88 -13.95
C LYS A 37 3.44 10.54 -14.54
N ARG A 38 4.06 10.55 -15.72
CA ARG A 38 4.64 9.35 -16.34
C ARG A 38 5.75 8.69 -15.53
N ILE A 39 6.66 9.49 -14.96
CA ILE A 39 7.75 8.94 -14.14
C ILE A 39 7.18 8.43 -12.82
N LEU A 40 6.22 9.15 -12.23
CA LEU A 40 5.55 8.73 -11.00
C LEU A 40 4.85 7.38 -11.19
N ASP A 41 3.94 7.27 -12.16
CA ASP A 41 3.21 6.03 -12.48
C ASP A 41 4.18 4.88 -12.80
N GLY A 42 5.25 5.16 -13.56
CA GLY A 42 6.28 4.18 -13.88
C GLY A 42 7.02 3.69 -12.63
N SER A 43 7.37 4.60 -11.71
CA SER A 43 8.06 4.28 -10.46
C SER A 43 7.18 3.50 -9.48
N LEU A 44 5.88 3.85 -9.38
CA LEU A 44 4.91 3.11 -8.57
C LEU A 44 4.66 1.71 -9.14
N GLY A 45 4.55 1.59 -10.48
CA GLY A 45 4.48 0.30 -11.14
C GLY A 45 5.70 -0.56 -10.82
N PHE A 46 6.91 -0.01 -10.97
CA PHE A 46 8.15 -0.71 -10.62
C PHE A 46 8.17 -1.16 -9.15
N ALA A 47 7.77 -0.28 -8.23
CA ALA A 47 7.69 -0.58 -6.81
C ALA A 47 6.71 -1.73 -6.51
N ALA A 48 5.51 -1.71 -7.08
CA ALA A 48 4.54 -2.80 -6.96
C ALA A 48 5.12 -4.14 -7.43
N GLY A 49 5.86 -4.12 -8.55
CA GLY A 49 6.55 -5.30 -9.06
C GLY A 49 7.57 -5.88 -8.08
N VAL A 50 8.44 -5.02 -7.55
CA VAL A 50 9.45 -5.41 -6.55
C VAL A 50 8.79 -5.99 -5.30
N MET A 51 7.78 -5.30 -4.75
CA MET A 51 7.09 -5.72 -3.53
C MET A 51 6.34 -7.06 -3.70
N LEU A 52 5.72 -7.31 -4.86
CA LEU A 52 5.08 -8.62 -5.12
C LEU A 52 6.08 -9.76 -5.21
N ALA A 53 7.25 -9.54 -5.84
CA ALA A 53 8.29 -10.54 -5.88
C ALA A 53 8.87 -10.79 -4.47
N ALA A 54 9.22 -9.73 -3.74
CA ALA A 54 9.75 -9.81 -2.39
C ALA A 54 8.80 -10.53 -1.42
N SER A 55 7.49 -10.27 -1.54
CA SER A 55 6.46 -10.97 -0.77
C SER A 55 6.54 -12.49 -0.90
N TYR A 56 6.89 -13.00 -2.10
CA TYR A 56 7.09 -14.43 -2.29
C TYR A 56 8.47 -14.90 -1.85
N TRP A 57 9.54 -14.38 -2.48
CA TRP A 57 10.89 -14.93 -2.32
C TRP A 57 11.56 -14.55 -1.00
N SER A 58 11.36 -13.33 -0.52
CA SER A 58 12.05 -12.85 0.69
C SER A 58 11.22 -13.06 1.97
N LEU A 59 9.91 -13.31 1.84
CA LEU A 59 9.00 -13.46 2.99
C LEU A 59 8.30 -14.83 3.02
N LEU A 60 7.48 -15.18 2.01
CA LEU A 60 6.70 -16.42 2.04
C LEU A 60 7.57 -17.69 1.91
N ALA A 61 8.52 -17.72 0.99
CA ALA A 61 9.37 -18.89 0.78
C ALA A 61 10.19 -19.22 2.06
N PRO A 62 10.90 -18.26 2.69
CA PRO A 62 11.53 -18.48 3.99
C PRO A 62 10.53 -18.88 5.08
N ALA A 63 9.32 -18.30 5.11
CA ALA A 63 8.30 -18.68 6.08
C ALA A 63 7.84 -20.14 5.92
N ILE A 64 7.71 -20.61 4.68
CA ILE A 64 7.37 -22.00 4.35
C ILE A 64 8.51 -22.92 4.78
N ASP A 65 9.74 -22.62 4.38
CA ASP A 65 10.92 -23.43 4.73
C ASP A 65 11.07 -23.54 6.26
N MET A 66 10.92 -22.43 6.99
CA MET A 66 10.96 -22.42 8.45
C MET A 66 9.82 -23.22 9.09
N ALA A 67 8.63 -23.22 8.48
CA ALA A 67 7.50 -24.00 8.97
C ALA A 67 7.72 -25.51 8.77
N GLU A 68 8.29 -25.91 7.62
CA GLU A 68 8.65 -27.29 7.29
C GLU A 68 9.78 -27.79 8.21
N ASP A 69 10.86 -27.03 8.34
CA ASP A 69 12.03 -27.35 9.16
C ASP A 69 11.70 -27.45 10.66
N SER A 70 10.67 -26.75 11.13
CA SER A 70 10.27 -26.78 12.53
C SER A 70 9.85 -28.19 13.01
N GLY A 71 9.47 -29.08 12.09
CA GLY A 71 9.01 -30.44 12.38
C GLY A 71 7.70 -30.52 13.18
N LYS A 72 7.10 -29.37 13.56
CA LYS A 72 5.89 -29.29 14.39
C LYS A 72 4.61 -29.55 13.61
N TYR A 73 4.59 -29.19 12.32
CA TYR A 73 3.37 -29.17 11.51
C TYR A 73 3.24 -30.36 10.56
N GLY A 74 4.32 -31.11 10.30
CA GLY A 74 4.31 -32.23 9.36
C GLY A 74 3.74 -31.81 7.99
N SER A 75 2.75 -32.54 7.48
CA SER A 75 2.04 -32.22 6.23
C SER A 75 1.26 -30.91 6.25
N PHE A 76 1.08 -30.28 7.42
CA PHE A 76 0.33 -29.03 7.61
C PHE A 76 1.23 -27.81 7.75
N ALA A 77 2.48 -27.84 7.26
CA ALA A 77 3.40 -26.70 7.28
C ALA A 77 2.83 -25.44 6.60
N PHE A 78 1.86 -25.58 5.70
CA PHE A 78 1.15 -24.45 5.09
C PHE A 78 0.28 -23.66 6.09
N VAL A 79 -0.12 -24.24 7.22
CA VAL A 79 -1.05 -23.60 8.19
C VAL A 79 -0.48 -22.32 8.80
N PRO A 80 0.73 -22.30 9.41
CA PRO A 80 1.30 -21.06 9.95
C PRO A 80 1.42 -19.96 8.90
N VAL A 81 1.81 -20.33 7.67
CA VAL A 81 1.97 -19.41 6.55
C VAL A 81 0.60 -18.87 6.10
N ALA A 82 -0.39 -19.73 5.88
CA ALA A 82 -1.72 -19.31 5.46
C ALA A 82 -2.43 -18.44 6.50
N VAL A 83 -2.27 -18.77 7.79
CA VAL A 83 -2.80 -17.99 8.91
C VAL A 83 -2.11 -16.63 8.97
N GLY A 84 -0.77 -16.60 8.97
CA GLY A 84 -0.01 -15.34 8.97
C GLY A 84 -0.41 -14.45 7.81
N PHE A 85 -0.36 -14.97 6.58
CA PHE A 85 -0.72 -14.26 5.36
C PHE A 85 -2.14 -13.69 5.40
N SER A 86 -3.12 -14.50 5.80
CA SER A 86 -4.52 -14.05 5.89
C SER A 86 -4.71 -12.98 6.97
N LEU A 87 -4.03 -13.12 8.11
CA LEU A 87 -4.07 -12.12 9.19
C LEU A 87 -3.40 -10.81 8.77
N GLY A 88 -2.32 -10.87 7.98
CA GLY A 88 -1.65 -9.69 7.42
C GLY A 88 -2.57 -8.91 6.48
N ALA A 89 -3.18 -9.60 5.52
CA ALA A 89 -4.13 -8.98 4.61
C ALA A 89 -5.37 -8.43 5.35
N ALA A 90 -5.92 -9.21 6.28
CA ALA A 90 -7.05 -8.79 7.10
C ALA A 90 -6.69 -7.58 7.99
N PHE A 91 -5.46 -7.52 8.51
CA PHE A 91 -4.99 -6.41 9.32
C PHE A 91 -5.06 -5.09 8.54
N VAL A 92 -4.55 -5.06 7.31
CA VAL A 92 -4.60 -3.85 6.48
C VAL A 92 -6.05 -3.51 6.12
N TYR A 93 -6.85 -4.50 5.72
CA TYR A 93 -8.28 -4.31 5.47
C TYR A 93 -9.04 -3.72 6.67
N PHE A 94 -8.76 -4.21 7.88
CA PHE A 94 -9.38 -3.68 9.09
C PHE A 94 -8.85 -2.30 9.47
N ALA A 95 -7.58 -2.00 9.21
CA ALA A 95 -7.04 -0.66 9.37
C ALA A 95 -7.79 0.32 8.44
N ASP A 96 -8.04 -0.08 7.18
CA ASP A 96 -8.85 0.69 6.25
C ASP A 96 -10.26 0.94 6.78
N LEU A 97 -10.89 -0.09 7.35
CA LEU A 97 -12.25 0.00 7.90
C LEU A 97 -12.32 0.82 9.20
N ALA A 98 -11.27 0.82 10.02
CA ALA A 98 -11.24 1.51 11.32
C ALA A 98 -11.01 3.03 11.19
N MET A 99 -10.36 3.48 10.11
CA MET A 99 -10.04 4.91 9.92
C MET A 99 -11.24 5.88 9.92
N PRO A 100 -12.38 5.60 9.24
CA PRO A 100 -13.59 6.43 9.34
C PRO A 100 -14.12 6.46 10.78
N LEU A 101 -14.02 5.34 11.49
CA LEU A 101 -14.53 5.19 12.85
C LEU A 101 -13.71 5.99 13.87
N LEU A 102 -12.40 6.12 13.65
CA LEU A 102 -11.50 6.91 14.50
C LEU A 102 -11.51 8.41 14.19
N GLY A 103 -12.22 8.86 13.14
CA GLY A 103 -12.22 10.25 12.70
C GLY A 103 -10.85 10.72 12.17
N VAL A 104 -9.95 9.79 11.86
CA VAL A 104 -8.63 10.06 11.31
C VAL A 104 -8.78 10.21 9.79
N GLY A 105 -8.92 11.46 9.34
CA GLY A 105 -9.20 11.80 7.95
C GLY A 105 -9.48 13.28 7.70
N THR A 106 -9.72 14.07 8.75
CA THR A 106 -9.69 15.54 8.67
C THR A 106 -8.26 16.06 8.71
N ASP A 107 -7.89 16.84 7.69
CA ASP A 107 -6.61 17.55 7.60
C ASP A 107 -6.35 18.32 8.92
N PRO A 108 -5.12 18.33 9.47
CA PRO A 108 -4.77 19.19 10.60
C PRO A 108 -5.18 20.65 10.39
N HIS A 109 -5.15 21.13 9.14
CA HIS A 109 -5.62 22.47 8.78
C HIS A 109 -7.14 22.62 8.85
N THR A 110 -7.93 21.56 8.68
CA THR A 110 -9.39 21.58 8.87
C THR A 110 -9.77 21.51 10.35
N THR A 111 -9.01 20.80 11.19
CA THR A 111 -9.28 20.73 12.64
C THR A 111 -9.13 22.07 13.35
N LEU A 112 -8.28 22.97 12.83
CA LEU A 112 -8.12 24.35 13.30
C LEU A 112 -9.18 25.33 12.73
N ALA A 113 -9.87 24.94 11.66
CA ALA A 113 -10.90 25.75 11.00
C ALA A 113 -12.33 25.40 11.42
N LEU A 114 -12.52 24.31 12.18
CA LEU A 114 -13.81 23.94 12.75
C LEU A 114 -14.04 24.70 14.07
N PRO A 115 -15.13 25.48 14.21
CA PRO A 115 -15.54 25.99 15.51
C PRO A 115 -15.77 24.82 16.47
N PRO A 116 -15.41 24.95 17.75
CA PRO A 116 -15.66 23.92 18.74
C PRO A 116 -17.14 23.96 19.11
N ASP A 117 -18.03 23.44 18.26
CA ASP A 117 -19.41 23.05 18.58
C ASP A 117 -20.13 22.49 17.34
N SER A 118 -19.91 21.22 17.01
CA SER A 118 -20.84 20.45 16.17
C SER A 118 -20.95 18.98 16.58
N LYS A 119 -20.54 18.65 17.81
CA LYS A 119 -20.86 17.38 18.46
C LYS A 119 -22.12 17.55 19.29
N LEU A 120 -23.30 17.66 18.66
CA LEU A 120 -24.61 17.35 19.26
C LEU A 120 -25.75 17.74 18.30
N ALA A 121 -26.02 16.90 17.31
CA ALA A 121 -27.37 16.80 16.75
C ALA A 121 -27.60 15.35 16.37
N LYS A 122 -28.15 14.59 17.33
CA LYS A 122 -28.82 13.32 17.07
C LYS A 122 -29.88 13.55 15.99
N GLU A 123 -29.75 12.91 14.83
CA GLU A 123 -30.91 12.70 13.97
C GLU A 123 -31.86 11.75 14.71
N LYS A 124 -32.92 12.33 15.26
CA LYS A 124 -34.11 11.60 15.67
C LYS A 124 -34.93 11.32 14.41
N GLU A 125 -35.29 10.06 14.25
CA GLU A 125 -36.42 9.62 13.44
C GLU A 125 -37.66 10.46 13.74
N GLU A 126 -38.32 10.97 12.70
CA GLU A 126 -39.77 11.21 12.67
C GLU A 126 -40.18 11.50 11.21
N GLY A 127 -41.07 10.67 10.66
CA GLY A 127 -41.95 11.03 9.54
C GLY A 127 -43.40 10.85 9.98
N PRO A 128 -44.42 11.05 9.12
CA PRO A 128 -44.47 11.83 7.88
C PRO A 128 -45.64 12.86 7.92
N SER A 129 -45.69 13.81 6.97
CA SER A 129 -46.95 14.50 6.63
C SER A 129 -47.10 14.73 5.11
N PHE A 130 -48.26 14.29 4.64
CA PHE A 130 -48.82 14.37 3.30
C PHE A 130 -49.25 15.79 2.91
N GLN A 131 -48.94 16.24 1.68
CA GLN A 131 -49.77 17.10 0.81
C GLN A 131 -48.97 17.36 -0.49
N GLN A 132 -49.44 17.33 -1.74
CA GLN A 132 -50.71 17.03 -2.39
C GLN A 132 -50.38 16.90 -3.89
N LEU A 133 -50.97 15.93 -4.56
CA LEU A 133 -50.92 15.77 -6.02
C LEU A 133 -51.80 16.84 -6.68
N GLU A 134 -51.30 17.56 -7.68
CA GLU A 134 -52.11 18.08 -8.79
C GLU A 134 -51.41 17.81 -10.11
N SER A 135 -52.23 17.33 -11.04
CA SER A 135 -51.90 16.82 -12.36
C SER A 135 -52.67 17.65 -13.39
N ASP A 136 -51.96 18.25 -14.34
CA ASP A 136 -52.42 18.74 -15.66
C ASP A 136 -51.11 19.01 -16.43
N GLU A 137 -50.88 18.64 -17.68
CA GLU A 137 -51.76 18.51 -18.83
C GLU A 137 -50.99 17.69 -19.90
N MET A 138 -51.70 16.87 -20.67
CA MET A 138 -51.17 16.14 -21.84
C MET A 138 -51.20 17.02 -23.09
N THR A 139 -50.18 16.91 -23.95
CA THR A 139 -50.27 16.76 -25.42
C THR A 139 -48.84 16.70 -25.98
N ILE A 140 -48.49 15.79 -26.90
CA ILE A 140 -48.55 16.03 -28.35
C ILE A 140 -48.43 14.69 -29.13
N ARG A 141 -49.45 14.49 -29.98
CA ARG A 141 -49.58 13.84 -31.31
C ARG A 141 -48.38 13.04 -31.89
N ILE A 142 -48.53 11.73 -32.15
CA ILE A 142 -49.01 11.02 -33.39
C ILE A 142 -48.01 10.95 -34.57
N GLY A 143 -47.68 9.71 -34.98
CA GLY A 143 -47.16 9.32 -36.32
C GLY A 143 -46.26 8.07 -36.28
N ARG A 144 -46.76 6.81 -36.35
CA ARG A 144 -47.19 5.98 -37.51
C ARG A 144 -46.07 5.11 -38.15
N ALA A 145 -46.17 3.80 -37.89
CA ALA A 145 -45.86 2.59 -38.71
C ALA A 145 -44.42 2.28 -39.22
N GLY A 146 -43.97 1.03 -38.96
CA GLY A 146 -42.70 0.38 -39.42
C GLY A 146 -42.72 -0.13 -40.88
N PRO A 147 -42.07 -1.25 -41.30
CA PRO A 147 -41.15 -2.19 -40.60
C PRO A 147 -39.88 -2.59 -41.43
N LEU A 148 -39.12 -3.61 -40.94
CA LEU A 148 -38.17 -4.53 -41.64
C LEU A 148 -36.69 -4.14 -41.87
N SER A 149 -35.77 -4.94 -41.29
CA SER A 149 -34.86 -5.88 -41.98
C SER A 149 -33.44 -5.96 -41.39
N ASP A 150 -33.12 -7.14 -40.81
CA ASP A 150 -31.86 -7.92 -40.86
C ASP A 150 -30.48 -7.24 -40.76
N LYS A 151 -29.73 -7.53 -39.68
CA LYS A 151 -28.64 -8.56 -39.62
C LYS A 151 -27.63 -8.33 -38.47
N ALA A 152 -27.33 -9.46 -37.82
CA ALA A 152 -26.03 -9.94 -37.36
C ALA A 152 -25.26 -9.24 -36.22
N GLU A 153 -24.97 -10.08 -35.22
CA GLU A 153 -23.89 -10.09 -34.24
C GLU A 153 -22.61 -9.33 -34.65
N ASN A 154 -22.10 -8.46 -33.78
CA ASN A 154 -21.01 -8.84 -32.88
C ASN A 154 -20.76 -7.73 -31.85
N GLY A 155 -20.47 -8.16 -30.63
CA GLY A 155 -20.19 -7.28 -29.51
C GLY A 155 -18.85 -6.58 -29.66
N ASP A 156 -18.83 -5.29 -29.33
CA ASP A 156 -17.65 -4.64 -28.78
C ASP A 156 -18.03 -3.36 -28.04
N VAL A 157 -17.61 -3.36 -26.77
CA VAL A 157 -16.98 -2.26 -26.05
C VAL A 157 -17.79 -0.98 -25.84
N TYR A 158 -18.05 -0.71 -24.56
CA TYR A 158 -18.50 0.56 -23.98
C TYR A 158 -17.80 1.78 -24.62
N GLN A 159 -18.40 2.33 -25.68
CA GLN A 159 -18.06 3.63 -26.21
C GLN A 159 -18.79 4.71 -25.39
N ARG A 160 -17.99 5.60 -24.80
CA ARG A 160 -18.43 6.87 -24.19
C ARG A 160 -19.37 7.63 -25.13
N ARG A 161 -20.53 8.00 -24.59
CA ARG A 161 -21.50 8.92 -25.19
C ARG A 161 -20.84 10.28 -25.45
N ARG A 162 -20.54 10.58 -26.72
CA ARG A 162 -20.41 11.95 -27.24
C ARG A 162 -21.81 12.45 -27.63
N GLY A 163 -22.21 13.60 -27.11
CA GLY A 163 -23.33 14.42 -27.63
C GLY A 163 -22.80 15.74 -28.22
N PRO A 164 -23.50 16.39 -29.17
CA PRO A 164 -22.96 17.45 -30.02
C PRO A 164 -23.27 18.89 -29.55
N TYR A 165 -22.73 19.84 -30.32
CA TYR A 165 -22.40 21.25 -30.08
C TYR A 165 -23.52 22.32 -29.86
N SER A 166 -23.07 23.42 -29.21
CA SER A 166 -23.33 24.86 -29.45
C SER A 166 -24.46 25.62 -28.70
N GLY A 167 -24.10 26.81 -28.18
CA GLY A 167 -25.03 27.93 -27.93
C GLY A 167 -24.91 28.58 -26.54
N SER A 168 -24.55 29.87 -26.51
CA SER A 168 -24.21 30.73 -25.36
C SER A 168 -25.39 31.25 -24.52
N SER A 169 -25.19 31.44 -23.20
CA SER A 169 -25.66 32.61 -22.44
C SER A 169 -25.08 32.66 -21.02
N ASP A 170 -24.61 33.86 -20.65
CA ASP A 170 -24.16 34.28 -19.32
C ASP A 170 -25.15 33.90 -18.19
N GLY A 171 -24.60 33.55 -17.02
CA GLY A 171 -25.39 33.43 -15.80
C GLY A 171 -24.80 32.53 -14.73
N GLN A 172 -23.77 33.03 -14.03
CA GLN A 172 -23.68 32.91 -12.57
C GLN A 172 -23.66 31.48 -11.95
N GLU A 173 -22.54 30.77 -12.08
CA GLU A 173 -22.19 29.65 -11.20
C GLU A 173 -20.82 29.89 -10.54
N ARG A 174 -20.84 30.61 -9.41
CA ARG A 174 -19.66 30.79 -8.54
C ARG A 174 -19.83 30.14 -7.15
N GLY A 175 -20.79 29.23 -7.02
CA GLY A 175 -21.17 28.64 -5.73
C GLY A 175 -20.74 27.19 -5.48
N ASN A 176 -20.36 26.41 -6.51
CA ASN A 176 -20.26 24.95 -6.35
C ASN A 176 -18.83 24.36 -6.35
N LYS A 177 -17.77 25.18 -6.43
CA LYS A 177 -16.38 24.68 -6.45
C LYS A 177 -15.78 24.40 -5.08
N GLN A 178 -16.38 24.91 -4.00
CA GLN A 178 -15.83 24.73 -2.65
C GLN A 178 -16.25 23.42 -1.96
N HIS A 179 -17.33 22.77 -2.40
CA HIS A 179 -17.79 21.50 -1.79
C HIS A 179 -17.14 20.24 -2.39
N GLU A 180 -16.68 20.28 -3.65
CA GLU A 180 -15.99 19.13 -4.28
C GLU A 180 -14.50 19.02 -3.88
N GLU A 181 -13.80 20.15 -3.64
CA GLU A 181 -12.38 20.14 -3.22
C GLU A 181 -12.16 19.64 -1.78
N VAL A 182 -13.11 19.89 -0.88
CA VAL A 182 -13.00 19.52 0.55
C VAL A 182 -13.24 18.01 0.77
N GLY A 183 -14.06 17.38 -0.09
CA GLY A 183 -14.29 15.93 -0.07
C GLY A 183 -13.14 15.10 -0.64
N GLN A 184 -12.41 15.62 -1.64
CA GLN A 184 -11.27 14.90 -2.23
C GLN A 184 -10.03 14.90 -1.31
N THR A 185 -9.71 16.05 -0.70
CA THR A 185 -8.50 16.24 0.12
C THR A 185 -8.48 15.41 1.42
N SER A 186 -9.61 15.33 2.13
CA SER A 186 -9.75 14.47 3.32
C SER A 186 -9.60 12.97 2.99
N SER A 187 -10.11 12.55 1.83
CA SER A 187 -9.96 11.16 1.36
C SER A 187 -8.52 10.80 1.00
N SER A 188 -7.77 11.72 0.37
CA SER A 188 -6.38 11.49 -0.05
C SER A 188 -5.43 11.44 1.15
N TRP A 189 -5.61 12.30 2.14
CA TRP A 189 -4.82 12.25 3.38
C TRP A 189 -5.04 10.98 4.18
N ARG A 190 -6.29 10.51 4.25
CA ARG A 190 -6.62 9.24 4.90
C ARG A 190 -5.88 8.06 4.26
N ARG A 191 -5.83 7.99 2.93
CA ARG A 191 -5.07 6.96 2.19
C ARG A 191 -3.58 7.03 2.47
N ILE A 192 -3.00 8.24 2.49
CA ILE A 192 -1.58 8.43 2.79
C ILE A 192 -1.24 7.98 4.21
N LEU A 193 -2.08 8.30 5.20
CA LEU A 193 -1.88 7.87 6.58
C LEU A 193 -2.01 6.35 6.75
N LEU A 194 -2.96 5.72 6.05
CA LEU A 194 -3.11 4.26 6.00
C LEU A 194 -1.88 3.60 5.41
N LEU A 195 -1.39 4.11 4.30
CA LEU A 195 -0.18 3.62 3.65
C LEU A 195 1.03 3.72 4.59
N ILE A 196 1.24 4.87 5.26
CA ILE A 196 2.32 5.04 6.24
C ILE A 196 2.18 4.03 7.39
N LEU A 197 0.97 3.87 7.93
CA LEU A 197 0.71 2.97 9.04
C LEU A 197 0.93 1.50 8.66
N ALA A 198 0.37 1.08 7.52
CA ALA A 198 0.55 -0.27 6.98
C ALA A 198 2.03 -0.57 6.76
N ILE A 199 2.75 0.37 6.13
CA ILE A 199 4.19 0.24 5.86
C ILE A 199 5.00 0.13 7.15
N THR A 200 4.70 0.99 8.11
CA THR A 200 5.37 0.95 9.42
C THR A 200 5.14 -0.37 10.13
N ILE A 201 3.96 -0.98 10.00
CA ILE A 201 3.65 -2.23 10.72
C ILE A 201 4.28 -3.44 10.04
N HIS A 202 4.38 -3.49 8.70
CA HIS A 202 5.06 -4.60 8.02
C HIS A 202 6.58 -4.58 8.24
N ASN A 203 7.16 -3.40 8.46
CA ASN A 203 8.60 -3.24 8.73
C ASN A 203 9.03 -3.90 10.05
N ILE A 204 8.08 -4.16 10.96
CA ILE A 204 8.36 -4.83 12.25
C ILE A 204 8.76 -6.30 12.04
N PRO A 205 7.95 -7.15 11.37
CA PRO A 205 8.36 -8.50 10.99
C PRO A 205 9.69 -8.58 10.24
N GLU A 206 9.96 -7.64 9.32
CA GLU A 206 11.22 -7.61 8.56
C GLU A 206 12.43 -7.37 9.45
N GLY A 207 12.35 -6.34 10.31
CA GLY A 207 13.38 -6.08 11.29
C GLY A 207 13.60 -7.28 12.22
N LEU A 208 12.52 -7.89 12.72
CA LEU A 208 12.60 -9.11 13.53
C LEU A 208 13.28 -10.26 12.78
N ALA A 209 12.97 -10.47 11.50
CA ALA A 209 13.55 -11.54 10.69
C ALA A 209 15.06 -11.35 10.51
N VAL A 210 15.51 -10.14 10.18
CA VAL A 210 16.95 -9.81 10.11
C VAL A 210 17.62 -10.03 11.48
N GLY A 211 16.98 -9.56 12.54
CA GLY A 211 17.48 -9.68 13.91
C GLY A 211 17.66 -11.12 14.37
N VAL A 212 16.63 -11.93 14.19
CA VAL A 212 16.65 -13.35 14.53
C VAL A 212 17.60 -14.12 13.62
N GLY A 213 17.65 -13.82 12.32
CA GLY A 213 18.58 -14.44 11.39
C GLY A 213 20.02 -14.33 11.88
N PHE A 214 20.45 -13.12 12.25
CA PHE A 214 21.78 -12.92 12.85
C PHE A 214 21.90 -13.49 14.27
N GLY A 215 20.86 -13.40 15.09
CA GLY A 215 20.82 -13.93 16.46
C GLY A 215 20.84 -15.47 16.56
N ALA A 216 20.40 -16.15 15.51
CA ALA A 216 20.32 -17.61 15.44
C ALA A 216 21.56 -18.26 14.84
N ILE A 217 22.56 -17.48 14.40
CA ILE A 217 23.77 -18.00 13.76
C ILE A 217 24.42 -19.08 14.63
N GLY A 218 24.61 -20.26 14.04
CA GLY A 218 25.22 -21.42 14.70
C GLY A 218 24.29 -22.22 15.61
N LYS A 219 23.00 -21.86 15.73
CA LYS A 219 22.01 -22.66 16.48
C LYS A 219 21.47 -23.85 15.69
N THR A 220 21.42 -23.72 14.37
CA THR A 220 21.03 -24.79 13.42
C THR A 220 21.99 -24.80 12.24
N SER A 221 21.99 -25.89 11.46
CA SER A 221 22.79 -26.00 10.24
C SER A 221 22.41 -24.97 9.17
N SER A 222 21.15 -24.54 9.15
CA SER A 222 20.61 -23.57 8.19
C SER A 222 20.83 -22.11 8.62
N ALA A 223 21.01 -21.85 9.93
CA ALA A 223 21.27 -20.52 10.47
C ALA A 223 22.76 -20.15 10.35
N THR A 224 23.16 -19.70 9.17
CA THR A 224 24.52 -19.29 8.85
C THR A 224 24.63 -17.77 8.75
N PHE A 225 25.86 -17.26 8.80
CA PHE A 225 26.10 -15.84 8.54
C PHE A 225 25.67 -15.43 7.12
N GLU A 226 25.94 -16.29 6.13
CA GLU A 226 25.56 -16.08 4.73
C GLU A 226 24.05 -15.99 4.58
N SER A 227 23.28 -16.93 5.17
CA SER A 227 21.81 -16.91 5.07
C SER A 227 21.21 -15.68 5.75
N ALA A 228 21.68 -15.29 6.94
CA ALA A 228 21.24 -14.08 7.61
C ALA A 228 21.58 -12.79 6.81
N ARG A 229 22.75 -12.77 6.16
CA ARG A 229 23.19 -11.65 5.32
C ARG A 229 22.35 -11.55 4.06
N ASN A 230 22.11 -12.65 3.36
CA ASN A 230 21.33 -12.68 2.13
C ASN A 230 19.88 -12.27 2.40
N LEU A 231 19.28 -12.73 3.51
CA LEU A 231 17.97 -12.27 3.97
C LEU A 231 17.91 -10.74 4.16
N ALA A 232 18.90 -10.17 4.86
CA ALA A 232 18.95 -8.73 5.08
C ALA A 232 19.19 -7.92 3.79
N ILE A 233 19.90 -8.49 2.81
CA ILE A 233 20.05 -7.88 1.48
C ILE A 233 18.72 -7.89 0.72
N GLY A 234 18.03 -9.04 0.69
CA GLY A 234 16.72 -9.17 0.04
C GLY A 234 15.70 -8.19 0.60
N ILE A 235 15.59 -8.11 1.93
CA ILE A 235 14.76 -7.11 2.62
C ILE A 235 15.23 -5.69 2.28
N GLY A 236 16.52 -5.39 2.33
CA GLY A 236 16.99 -4.03 2.03
C GLY A 236 16.60 -3.55 0.62
N ILE A 237 16.67 -4.44 -0.38
CA ILE A 237 16.37 -4.10 -1.77
C ILE A 237 14.91 -3.68 -1.96
N GLN A 238 13.95 -4.38 -1.34
CA GLN A 238 12.52 -4.03 -1.45
C GLN A 238 12.13 -2.80 -0.62
N ASN A 239 12.88 -2.50 0.46
CA ASN A 239 12.60 -1.35 1.32
C ASN A 239 12.89 -0.02 0.60
N PHE A 240 13.76 -0.05 -0.41
CA PHE A 240 14.00 1.11 -1.27
C PHE A 240 12.72 1.58 -2.00
N PRO A 241 12.01 0.74 -2.77
CA PRO A 241 10.68 1.06 -3.29
C PRO A 241 9.67 1.56 -2.25
N GLU A 242 9.68 1.04 -1.02
CA GLU A 242 8.71 1.41 0.01
C GLU A 242 8.89 2.84 0.52
N GLY A 243 10.14 3.26 0.75
CA GLY A 243 10.43 4.64 1.13
C GLY A 243 9.93 5.64 0.06
N LEU A 244 10.05 5.26 -1.21
CA LEU A 244 9.50 6.02 -2.33
C LEU A 244 7.96 6.01 -2.34
N ALA A 245 7.35 4.84 -2.08
CA ALA A 245 5.90 4.67 -2.03
C ALA A 245 5.24 5.51 -0.93
N VAL A 246 5.92 5.78 0.20
CA VAL A 246 5.43 6.72 1.22
C VAL A 246 5.64 8.19 0.82
N SER A 247 6.85 8.52 0.41
CA SER A 247 7.28 9.91 0.24
C SER A 247 6.68 10.61 -0.99
N LEU A 248 6.45 9.88 -2.10
CA LEU A 248 5.92 10.48 -3.32
C LEU A 248 4.44 10.90 -3.19
N PRO A 249 3.52 10.06 -2.67
CA PRO A 249 2.13 10.48 -2.45
C PRO A 249 2.01 11.66 -1.48
N LEU A 250 2.81 11.67 -0.40
CA LEU A 250 2.90 12.83 0.52
C LEU A 250 3.34 14.10 -0.21
N ARG A 251 4.36 14.00 -1.06
CA ARG A 251 4.78 15.15 -1.87
C ARG A 251 3.71 15.57 -2.87
N GLY A 252 2.97 14.60 -3.40
CA GLY A 252 1.84 14.77 -4.30
C GLY A 252 0.67 15.54 -3.67
N SER A 253 0.42 15.35 -2.38
CA SER A 253 -0.64 16.04 -1.62
C SER A 253 -0.28 17.48 -1.21
N GLY A 254 0.90 17.98 -1.62
CA GLY A 254 1.33 19.36 -1.38
C GLY A 254 2.25 19.54 -0.17
N VAL A 255 2.60 18.46 0.52
CA VAL A 255 3.53 18.49 1.67
C VAL A 255 4.95 18.86 1.20
N SER A 256 5.72 19.53 2.07
CA SER A 256 7.11 19.90 1.76
C SER A 256 7.97 18.68 1.45
N THR A 257 8.96 18.80 0.56
CA THR A 257 9.89 17.70 0.21
C THR A 257 10.52 17.11 1.46
N TRP A 258 10.86 17.97 2.41
CA TRP A 258 11.56 17.54 3.61
C TRP A 258 10.66 16.76 4.55
N THR A 259 9.43 17.24 4.74
CA THR A 259 8.42 16.52 5.52
C THR A 259 8.08 15.17 4.88
N ALA A 260 7.92 15.11 3.56
CA ALA A 260 7.66 13.87 2.83
C ALA A 260 8.79 12.84 3.00
N PHE A 261 10.05 13.28 2.90
CA PHE A 261 11.21 12.44 3.21
C PHE A 261 11.20 11.95 4.67
N TRP A 262 10.93 12.84 5.63
CA TRP A 262 10.91 12.48 7.05
C TRP A 262 9.91 11.37 7.34
N TYR A 263 8.67 11.50 6.87
CA TYR A 263 7.67 10.44 7.01
C TYR A 263 8.08 9.15 6.27
N GLY A 264 8.68 9.28 5.08
CA GLY A 264 9.19 8.13 4.33
C GLY A 264 10.22 7.32 5.11
N GLN A 265 11.31 7.95 5.57
CA GLN A 265 12.35 7.21 6.30
C GLN A 265 11.93 6.83 7.73
N LEU A 266 11.04 7.59 8.38
CA LEU A 266 10.55 7.26 9.72
C LEU A 266 9.69 5.99 9.69
N SER A 267 9.00 5.71 8.59
CA SER A 267 8.22 4.47 8.44
C SER A 267 9.08 3.20 8.55
N GLY A 268 10.37 3.25 8.17
CA GLY A 268 11.32 2.15 8.31
C GLY A 268 12.14 2.17 9.61
N MET A 269 12.05 3.23 10.42
CA MET A 269 12.85 3.35 11.65
C MET A 269 12.50 2.30 12.72
N VAL A 270 11.39 1.58 12.54
CA VAL A 270 11.02 0.46 13.40
C VAL A 270 11.91 -0.77 13.19
N GLU A 271 12.54 -0.92 12.02
CA GLU A 271 13.33 -2.12 11.69
C GLU A 271 14.54 -2.28 12.62
N PRO A 272 15.38 -1.25 12.89
CA PRO A 272 16.50 -1.39 13.81
C PRO A 272 16.10 -1.76 15.24
N ILE A 273 14.95 -1.25 15.69
CA ILE A 273 14.41 -1.56 17.02
C ILE A 273 13.95 -3.02 17.04
N ALA A 274 13.17 -3.42 16.04
CA ALA A 274 12.65 -4.77 15.90
C ALA A 274 13.79 -5.80 15.75
N GLY A 275 14.83 -5.50 14.97
CA GLY A 275 15.96 -6.42 14.80
C GLY A 275 16.85 -6.56 16.02
N LEU A 276 17.03 -5.49 16.80
CA LEU A 276 17.70 -5.60 18.09
C LEU A 276 16.92 -6.51 19.04
N LEU A 277 15.59 -6.34 19.11
CA LEU A 277 14.73 -7.22 19.89
C LEU A 277 14.78 -8.67 19.39
N GLY A 278 14.74 -8.89 18.08
CA GLY A 278 14.84 -10.21 17.46
C GLY A 278 16.15 -10.92 17.79
N ALA A 279 17.27 -10.20 17.75
CA ALA A 279 18.60 -10.75 18.06
C ALA A 279 18.77 -11.13 19.54
N ILE A 280 18.12 -10.41 20.45
CA ILE A 280 18.16 -10.68 21.90
C ILE A 280 17.16 -11.77 22.28
N ALA A 281 15.96 -11.75 21.68
CA ALA A 281 14.84 -12.61 22.03
C ALA A 281 14.65 -13.79 21.06
N VAL A 282 15.72 -14.30 20.45
CA VAL A 282 15.67 -15.36 19.41
C VAL A 282 14.79 -16.54 19.81
N VAL A 283 14.91 -17.01 21.06
CA VAL A 283 14.12 -18.17 21.55
C VAL A 283 12.61 -17.88 21.56
N LEU A 284 12.21 -16.62 21.78
CA LEU A 284 10.82 -16.20 21.74
C LEU A 284 10.36 -15.88 20.32
N ALA A 285 11.24 -15.32 19.49
CA ALA A 285 10.91 -14.85 18.16
C ALA A 285 10.88 -15.97 17.11
N GLU A 286 11.80 -16.94 17.19
CA GLU A 286 11.96 -18.01 16.19
C GLU A 286 10.67 -18.82 15.94
N PRO A 287 9.89 -19.23 16.96
CA PRO A 287 8.61 -19.92 16.73
C PRO A 287 7.52 -19.04 16.10
N LEU A 288 7.62 -17.71 16.25
CA LEU A 288 6.67 -16.74 15.72
C LEU A 288 7.03 -16.27 14.30
N LEU A 289 8.29 -16.46 13.87
CA LEU A 289 8.78 -15.94 12.60
C LEU A 289 8.01 -16.41 11.36
N PRO A 290 7.65 -17.70 11.20
CA PRO A 290 6.88 -18.13 10.03
C PRO A 290 5.54 -17.37 9.90
N TYR A 291 4.88 -17.13 11.04
CA TYR A 291 3.64 -16.35 11.09
C TYR A 291 3.90 -14.88 10.79
N ALA A 292 4.96 -14.30 11.35
CA ALA A 292 5.29 -12.89 11.20
C ALA A 292 5.71 -12.55 9.76
N LEU A 293 6.55 -13.38 9.14
CA LEU A 293 6.97 -13.23 7.73
C LEU A 293 5.79 -13.39 6.77
N ALA A 294 4.96 -14.41 6.99
CA ALA A 294 3.76 -14.58 6.18
C ALA A 294 2.77 -13.43 6.39
N PHE A 295 2.64 -12.91 7.63
CA PHE A 295 1.86 -11.71 7.93
C PHE A 295 2.35 -10.49 7.15
N ALA A 296 3.67 -10.23 7.13
CA ALA A 296 4.23 -9.15 6.33
C ALA A 296 3.93 -9.33 4.84
N ALA A 297 4.11 -10.55 4.30
CA ALA A 297 3.78 -10.84 2.91
C ALA A 297 2.30 -10.60 2.58
N GLY A 298 1.39 -11.02 3.46
CA GLY A 298 -0.04 -10.81 3.29
C GLY A 298 -0.44 -9.34 3.32
N ALA A 299 0.11 -8.58 4.28
CA ALA A 299 -0.09 -7.14 4.36
C ALA A 299 0.46 -6.42 3.11
N MET A 300 1.66 -6.78 2.68
CA MET A 300 2.32 -6.20 1.51
C MET A 300 1.56 -6.49 0.21
N VAL A 301 1.12 -7.72 -0.01
CA VAL A 301 0.29 -8.08 -1.18
C VAL A 301 -1.02 -7.30 -1.17
N TYR A 302 -1.68 -7.15 -0.02
CA TYR A 302 -2.90 -6.34 0.09
C TYR A 302 -2.64 -4.88 -0.31
N VAL A 303 -1.62 -4.23 0.27
CA VAL A 303 -1.26 -2.83 -0.05
C VAL A 303 -0.92 -2.66 -1.53
N VAL A 304 -0.20 -3.60 -2.12
CA VAL A 304 0.13 -3.51 -3.55
C VAL A 304 -1.12 -3.59 -4.42
N VAL A 305 -2.04 -4.50 -4.09
CA VAL A 305 -3.26 -4.73 -4.87
C VAL A 305 -4.28 -3.60 -4.70
N ASP A 306 -4.49 -3.12 -3.47
CA ASP A 306 -5.54 -2.14 -3.16
C ASP A 306 -5.08 -0.68 -3.36
N ASP A 307 -3.79 -0.39 -3.14
CA ASP A 307 -3.25 0.98 -3.23
C ASP A 307 -2.29 1.17 -4.42
N ILE A 308 -1.14 0.48 -4.45
CA ILE A 308 -0.03 0.87 -5.33
C ILE A 308 -0.37 0.63 -6.82
N ILE A 309 -0.92 -0.53 -7.16
CA ILE A 309 -1.31 -0.84 -8.54
C ILE A 309 -2.42 0.11 -9.02
N PRO A 310 -3.53 0.31 -8.29
CA PRO A 310 -4.54 1.28 -8.67
C PRO A 310 -3.98 2.69 -8.84
N GLU A 311 -3.17 3.18 -7.88
CA GLU A 311 -2.57 4.53 -7.93
C GLU A 311 -1.68 4.72 -9.16
N ALA A 312 -0.85 3.73 -9.51
CA ALA A 312 0.00 3.77 -10.70
C ALA A 312 -0.78 3.85 -12.02
N GLN A 313 -2.08 3.50 -12.02
CA GLN A 313 -2.93 3.52 -13.21
C GLN A 313 -3.81 4.77 -13.34
N ILE A 314 -3.89 5.62 -12.31
CA ILE A 314 -4.80 6.79 -12.26
C ILE A 314 -4.49 7.80 -13.38
N SER A 315 -3.22 8.05 -13.69
CA SER A 315 -2.86 9.12 -14.65
C SER A 315 -2.94 8.72 -16.13
N GLY A 316 -3.54 7.57 -16.44
CA GLY A 316 -3.71 7.08 -17.82
C GLY A 316 -2.47 6.44 -18.44
N ASN A 317 -1.40 6.21 -17.65
CA ASN A 317 -0.19 5.50 -18.11
C ASN A 317 -0.18 4.01 -17.68
N GLY A 318 -1.35 3.37 -17.53
CA GLY A 318 -1.44 2.02 -16.98
C GLY A 318 -0.61 0.95 -17.70
N LYS A 319 -0.39 1.07 -19.02
CA LYS A 319 0.52 0.17 -19.76
C LYS A 319 1.98 0.34 -19.32
N LEU A 320 2.42 1.57 -19.08
CA LEU A 320 3.77 1.85 -18.59
C LEU A 320 3.93 1.27 -17.18
N ALA A 321 2.97 1.55 -16.28
CA ALA A 321 2.96 1.01 -14.92
C ALA A 321 3.02 -0.53 -14.92
N SER A 322 2.24 -1.19 -15.77
CA SER A 322 2.25 -2.65 -15.88
C SER A 322 3.61 -3.20 -16.33
N TRP A 323 4.23 -2.61 -17.35
CA TRP A 323 5.54 -3.05 -17.83
C TRP A 323 6.65 -2.76 -16.82
N THR A 324 6.59 -1.63 -16.12
CA THR A 324 7.54 -1.34 -15.05
C THR A 324 7.33 -2.25 -13.85
N SER A 325 6.10 -2.69 -13.54
CA SER A 325 5.85 -3.75 -12.56
C SER A 325 6.49 -5.08 -12.94
N ILE A 326 6.35 -5.51 -14.20
CA ILE A 326 7.02 -6.74 -14.66
C ILE A 326 8.54 -6.58 -14.55
N LEU A 327 9.09 -5.43 -14.92
CA LEU A 327 10.52 -5.16 -14.77
C LEU A 327 10.96 -5.20 -13.30
N GLY A 328 10.22 -4.55 -12.40
CA GLY A 328 10.50 -4.56 -10.96
C GLY A 328 10.46 -5.97 -10.38
N PHE A 329 9.46 -6.76 -10.77
CA PHE A 329 9.32 -8.15 -10.36
C PHE A 329 10.53 -8.99 -10.81
N VAL A 330 10.92 -8.87 -12.09
CA VAL A 330 12.07 -9.61 -12.64
C VAL A 330 13.37 -9.19 -11.97
N VAL A 331 13.57 -7.89 -11.74
CA VAL A 331 14.75 -7.37 -11.05
C VAL A 331 14.82 -7.94 -9.63
N MET A 332 13.73 -7.86 -8.87
CA MET A 332 13.70 -8.38 -7.50
C MET A 332 13.90 -9.90 -7.45
N MET A 333 13.21 -10.66 -8.30
CA MET A 333 13.40 -12.11 -8.41
C MET A 333 14.85 -12.46 -8.74
N SER A 334 15.47 -11.74 -9.69
CA SER A 334 16.85 -11.99 -10.09
C SER A 334 17.84 -11.65 -8.97
N LEU A 335 17.55 -10.61 -8.19
CA LEU A 335 18.38 -10.23 -7.05
C LEU A 335 18.26 -11.22 -5.91
N ASP A 336 17.04 -11.66 -5.59
CA ASP A 336 16.82 -12.63 -4.51
C ASP A 336 17.41 -14.01 -4.87
N VAL A 337 17.10 -14.54 -6.06
CA VAL A 337 17.64 -15.83 -6.51
C VAL A 337 19.14 -15.77 -6.85
N GLY A 338 19.63 -14.63 -7.31
CA GLY A 338 21.02 -14.46 -7.74
C GLY A 338 21.99 -14.13 -6.61
N LEU A 339 21.52 -13.49 -5.53
CA LEU A 339 22.31 -13.15 -4.34
C LEU A 339 22.05 -14.11 -3.17
N GLY A 340 20.98 -14.91 -3.24
CA GLY A 340 20.53 -15.90 -2.26
C GLY A 340 21.33 -17.19 -2.28
#